data_AF-A0A497JSA4-F1
#
_entry.id   AF-A0A497JSA4-F1
#
_cell.length_a   1.000
_cell.length_b   1.000
_cell.length_c   1.000
_cell.angle_alpha   90.00
_cell.angle_beta   90.00
_cell.angle_gamma   90.00
#
_symmetry.space_group_name_H-M   'P 1'
#
loop_
_entity.id
_entity.type
_entity.pdbx_description
1 polymer ?
#
loop_
_entity_poly.entity_id
_entity_poly.type
_entity_poly.pdbx_seq_one_letter_code
_entity_poly.pdbx_strand_id
1 'polypeptide(L)'
;MELEDLGQSGYVGLLKADGDNVGVLLGGERFRELGKANTPSRLSTLSWLINEICEEKFVGIIENFGGKCVYSGGDDLMALLPGERSFDATRSVYEEFRRSMNYKCTMSAGLVIFRKELPLYISLEAASILLSRAKDAGKDRIAFMFIGSSGISSSDIWEIKPLRWNELNVLMDIVDFMHQSGVSVSHYRRVAELVVRHPEMADAYVKYLMGRGIIDWREGERILDYIGSGLLRQAFMVYNLLERRVGGE
;
A
#
# COMPACT_ATOMS: atom_id res chain seq x y z
N MET A 1 -19.38 -11.03 -11.11
CA MET A 1 -18.77 -9.81 -10.60
C MET A 1 -17.80 -9.32 -11.65
N GLU A 2 -18.26 -8.33 -12.38
CA GLU A 2 -17.46 -7.61 -13.37
C GLU A 2 -16.64 -6.53 -12.64
N LEU A 3 -15.58 -6.01 -13.28
CA LEU A 3 -14.81 -4.89 -12.71
C LEU A 3 -15.69 -3.67 -12.41
N GLU A 4 -16.84 -3.57 -13.09
CA GLU A 4 -17.84 -2.51 -12.89
C GLU A 4 -18.52 -2.57 -11.52
N ASP A 5 -18.50 -3.73 -10.85
CA ASP A 5 -19.07 -3.91 -9.51
C ASP A 5 -18.09 -3.48 -8.39
N LEU A 6 -16.82 -3.19 -8.72
CA LEU A 6 -15.75 -2.87 -7.77
C LEU A 6 -15.56 -1.36 -7.61
N GLY A 7 -16.10 -0.81 -6.52
CA GLY A 7 -15.87 0.58 -6.10
C GLY A 7 -16.65 1.62 -6.93
N GLN A 8 -17.08 2.69 -6.27
CA GLN A 8 -17.86 3.75 -6.93
C GLN A 8 -16.97 4.79 -7.65
N SER A 9 -15.66 4.76 -7.42
CA SER A 9 -14.70 5.77 -7.84
C SER A 9 -14.20 5.63 -9.29
N GLY A 10 -14.55 4.55 -9.98
CA GLY A 10 -13.99 4.20 -11.29
C GLY A 10 -12.53 3.71 -11.23
N TYR A 11 -11.98 3.57 -10.02
CA TYR A 11 -10.65 3.04 -9.77
C TYR A 11 -10.71 1.69 -9.07
N VAL A 12 -9.87 0.77 -9.52
CA VAL A 12 -9.70 -0.56 -8.96
C VAL A 12 -8.27 -0.70 -8.44
N GLY A 13 -8.11 -1.32 -7.28
CA GLY A 13 -6.84 -1.77 -6.74
C GLY A 13 -6.59 -3.23 -7.09
N LEU A 14 -5.44 -3.56 -7.66
CA LEU A 14 -4.95 -4.93 -7.79
C LEU A 14 -3.82 -5.13 -6.78
N LEU A 15 -4.08 -5.99 -5.81
CA LEU A 15 -3.13 -6.41 -4.79
C LEU A 15 -2.51 -7.74 -5.18
N LYS A 16 -1.19 -7.82 -5.19
CA LYS A 16 -0.44 -9.07 -5.07
C LYS A 16 0.36 -9.06 -3.78
N ALA A 17 0.28 -10.12 -2.98
CA ALA A 17 1.04 -10.26 -1.76
C ALA A 17 1.60 -11.68 -1.64
N ASP A 18 2.75 -11.82 -1.00
CA ASP A 18 3.47 -13.08 -0.86
C ASP A 18 4.29 -13.09 0.44
N GLY A 19 4.25 -14.22 1.15
CA GLY A 19 4.92 -14.45 2.41
C GLY A 19 6.44 -14.46 2.30
N ASP A 20 7.09 -13.64 3.12
CA ASP A 20 8.54 -13.57 3.15
C ASP A 20 9.15 -14.75 3.92
N ASN A 21 10.02 -15.50 3.23
CA ASN A 21 10.78 -16.62 3.80
C ASN A 21 9.92 -17.78 4.32
N VAL A 22 8.70 -17.95 3.79
CA VAL A 22 7.83 -19.07 4.17
C VAL A 22 8.47 -20.42 3.84
N GLY A 23 9.20 -20.52 2.72
CA GLY A 23 9.97 -21.72 2.40
C GLY A 23 11.02 -22.10 3.46
N VAL A 24 11.67 -21.12 4.10
CA VAL A 24 12.64 -21.36 5.20
C VAL A 24 11.93 -21.88 6.44
N LEU A 25 10.75 -21.32 6.75
CA LEU A 25 9.89 -21.78 7.83
C LEU A 25 9.46 -23.25 7.58
N LEU A 26 9.05 -23.57 6.35
CA LEU A 26 8.68 -24.93 5.92
C LEU A 26 9.89 -25.87 5.76
N GLY A 27 11.12 -25.36 5.67
CA GLY A 27 12.35 -26.17 5.69
C GLY A 27 12.67 -26.77 7.06
N GLY A 28 11.94 -26.37 8.10
CA GLY A 28 12.08 -26.89 9.47
C GLY A 28 13.33 -26.43 10.21
N GLU A 29 14.07 -25.46 9.67
CA GLU A 29 15.18 -24.78 10.35
C GLU A 29 14.72 -24.14 11.67
N ARG A 30 13.54 -23.53 11.64
CA ARG A 30 12.90 -22.94 12.83
C ARG A 30 12.54 -23.96 13.91
N PHE A 31 12.19 -25.18 13.54
CA PHE A 31 11.96 -26.22 14.54
C PHE A 31 13.25 -26.53 15.30
N ARG A 32 14.40 -26.58 14.60
CA ARG A 32 15.70 -26.77 15.24
C ARG A 32 16.05 -25.63 16.21
N GLU A 33 15.82 -24.38 15.81
CA GLU A 33 16.01 -23.21 16.69
C GLU A 33 15.16 -23.27 17.96
N LEU A 34 13.96 -23.85 17.88
CA LEU A 34 13.05 -24.05 19.01
C LEU A 34 13.32 -25.35 19.80
N GLY A 35 14.39 -26.08 19.48
CA GLY A 35 14.71 -27.37 20.11
C GLY A 35 13.67 -28.47 19.81
N LYS A 36 12.97 -28.37 18.69
CA LYS A 36 11.92 -29.28 18.24
C LYS A 36 12.41 -30.12 17.06
N ALA A 37 12.12 -31.42 17.09
CA ALA A 37 12.33 -32.30 15.94
C ALA A 37 11.56 -31.83 14.70
N ASN A 38 12.21 -31.86 13.53
CA ASN A 38 11.56 -31.65 12.25
C ASN A 38 10.90 -32.96 11.80
N THR A 39 9.59 -33.07 11.97
CA THR A 39 8.82 -34.29 11.66
C THR A 39 7.81 -33.99 10.55
N PRO A 40 7.49 -34.95 9.66
CA PRO A 40 6.48 -34.76 8.62
C PRO A 40 5.17 -34.19 9.14
N SER A 41 4.66 -34.69 10.27
CA SER A 41 3.40 -34.20 10.87
C SER A 41 3.44 -32.71 11.22
N ARG A 42 4.55 -32.20 11.79
CA ARG A 42 4.71 -30.77 12.12
C ARG A 42 4.79 -29.90 10.87
N LEU A 43 5.48 -30.38 9.84
CA LEU A 43 5.54 -29.69 8.55
C LEU A 43 4.16 -29.62 7.90
N SER A 44 3.42 -30.73 7.90
CA SER A 44 2.05 -30.77 7.39
C SER A 44 1.11 -29.84 8.16
N THR A 45 1.17 -29.83 9.50
CA THR A 45 0.36 -28.90 10.31
C THR A 45 0.70 -27.45 10.00
N LEU A 46 1.99 -27.12 9.86
CA LEU A 46 2.41 -25.77 9.53
C LEU A 46 1.93 -25.35 8.13
N SER A 47 2.14 -26.21 7.13
CA SER A 47 1.66 -25.99 5.76
C SER A 47 0.15 -25.79 5.72
N TRP A 48 -0.60 -26.60 6.46
CA TRP A 48 -2.06 -26.48 6.56
C TRP A 48 -2.47 -25.16 7.23
N LEU A 49 -1.83 -24.77 8.34
CA LEU A 49 -2.12 -23.49 9.00
C LEU A 49 -1.90 -22.30 8.07
N ILE A 50 -0.80 -22.30 7.31
CA ILE A 50 -0.50 -21.24 6.34
C ILE A 50 -1.61 -21.16 5.29
N ASN A 51 -1.98 -22.31 4.72
CA ASN A 51 -3.03 -22.38 3.71
C ASN A 51 -4.39 -21.92 4.25
N GLU A 52 -4.78 -22.34 5.45
CA GLU A 52 -6.04 -21.96 6.09
C GLU A 52 -6.14 -20.44 6.29
N ILE A 53 -5.04 -19.81 6.73
CA ILE A 53 -4.98 -18.35 6.91
C ILE A 53 -5.23 -17.64 5.58
N CYS A 54 -4.57 -18.10 4.51
CA CYS A 54 -4.67 -17.49 3.20
C CYS A 54 -6.05 -17.74 2.57
N GLU A 55 -6.56 -18.97 2.59
CA GLU A 55 -7.84 -19.31 1.98
C GLU A 55 -9.04 -18.71 2.74
N GLU A 56 -9.10 -18.79 4.06
CA GLU A 56 -10.29 -18.33 4.79
C GLU A 56 -10.19 -16.86 5.21
N LYS A 57 -9.08 -16.47 5.86
CA LYS A 57 -9.02 -15.15 6.48
C LYS A 57 -8.77 -14.04 5.48
N PHE A 58 -7.90 -14.25 4.50
CA PHE A 58 -7.67 -13.21 3.48
C PHE A 58 -8.92 -13.00 2.64
N VAL A 59 -9.61 -14.06 2.24
CA VAL A 59 -10.88 -13.94 1.50
C VAL A 59 -11.88 -13.11 2.31
N GLY A 60 -12.09 -13.42 3.59
CA GLY A 60 -12.98 -12.65 4.45
C GLY A 60 -12.56 -11.18 4.60
N ILE A 61 -11.27 -10.89 4.73
CA ILE A 61 -10.77 -9.50 4.77
C ILE A 61 -11.07 -8.78 3.46
N ILE A 62 -10.71 -9.38 2.33
CA ILE A 62 -10.90 -8.78 1.01
C ILE A 62 -12.39 -8.50 0.75
N GLU A 63 -13.27 -9.43 1.08
CA GLU A 63 -14.73 -9.26 0.96
C GLU A 63 -15.28 -8.16 1.88
N ASN A 64 -14.78 -8.05 3.12
CA ASN A 64 -15.17 -6.99 4.06
C ASN A 64 -14.82 -5.59 3.52
N PHE A 65 -13.76 -5.46 2.74
CA PHE A 65 -13.40 -4.21 2.06
C PHE A 65 -14.16 -4.00 0.74
N GLY A 66 -15.07 -4.90 0.37
CA GLY A 66 -15.83 -4.86 -0.89
C GLY A 66 -15.00 -5.29 -2.10
N GLY A 67 -13.91 -6.01 -1.86
CA GLY A 67 -13.07 -6.59 -2.89
C GLY A 67 -13.48 -8.01 -3.27
N LYS A 68 -12.69 -8.60 -4.16
CA LYS A 68 -12.80 -9.98 -4.59
C LYS A 68 -11.43 -10.64 -4.67
N CYS A 69 -11.30 -11.79 -4.01
CA CYS A 69 -10.12 -12.61 -4.15
C CYS A 69 -10.10 -13.29 -5.53
N VAL A 70 -9.00 -13.16 -6.26
CA VAL A 70 -8.76 -13.84 -7.54
C VAL A 70 -8.05 -15.17 -7.31
N TYR A 71 -7.05 -15.15 -6.43
CA TYR A 71 -6.31 -16.33 -6.01
C TYR A 71 -5.83 -16.14 -4.57
N SER A 72 -5.98 -17.17 -3.73
CA SER A 72 -5.25 -17.28 -2.48
C SER A 72 -4.93 -18.74 -2.24
N GLY A 73 -3.67 -19.03 -1.94
CA GLY A 73 -3.21 -20.40 -1.73
C GLY A 73 -1.74 -20.44 -1.34
N GLY A 74 -1.39 -21.33 -0.43
CA GLY A 74 -0.09 -21.27 0.25
C GLY A 74 0.01 -19.95 1.03
N ASP A 75 1.03 -19.15 0.74
CA ASP A 75 1.27 -17.82 1.32
C ASP A 75 1.05 -16.65 0.33
N ASP A 76 0.56 -16.98 -0.86
CA ASP A 76 0.31 -16.03 -1.94
C ASP A 76 -1.14 -15.53 -1.95
N LEU A 77 -1.31 -14.25 -2.30
CA LEU A 77 -2.61 -13.61 -2.47
C LEU A 77 -2.62 -12.75 -3.74
N MET A 78 -3.72 -12.83 -4.48
CA MET A 78 -4.10 -11.89 -5.52
C MET A 78 -5.55 -11.48 -5.35
N ALA A 79 -5.81 -10.18 -5.25
CA ALA A 79 -7.15 -9.65 -5.03
C ALA A 79 -7.39 -8.37 -5.82
N LEU A 80 -8.66 -8.16 -6.18
CA LEU A 80 -9.18 -6.89 -6.68
C LEU A 80 -9.92 -6.19 -5.55
N LEU A 81 -9.72 -4.89 -5.41
CA LEU A 81 -10.25 -4.07 -4.33
C LEU A 81 -10.82 -2.77 -4.90
N PRO A 82 -11.82 -2.15 -4.26
CA PRO A 82 -12.15 -0.76 -4.53
C PRO A 82 -10.90 0.12 -4.34
N GLY A 83 -10.59 0.98 -5.31
CA GLY A 83 -9.36 1.79 -5.28
C GLY A 83 -9.22 2.57 -3.97
N GLU A 84 -10.33 3.14 -3.48
CA GLU A 84 -10.41 3.91 -2.24
C GLU A 84 -10.15 3.13 -0.96
N ARG A 85 -10.35 1.81 -0.98
CA ARG A 85 -10.17 0.91 0.19
C ARG A 85 -8.92 0.06 0.07
N SER A 86 -8.19 0.18 -1.02
CA SER A 86 -7.12 -0.75 -1.38
C SER A 86 -5.93 -0.70 -0.42
N PHE A 87 -5.57 0.48 0.09
CA PHE A 87 -4.50 0.62 1.10
C PHE A 87 -4.87 -0.02 2.44
N ASP A 88 -6.07 0.26 2.96
CA ASP A 88 -6.54 -0.28 4.24
C ASP A 88 -6.70 -1.80 4.19
N ALA A 89 -7.23 -2.32 3.07
CA ALA A 89 -7.35 -3.75 2.84
C ALA A 89 -5.97 -4.42 2.79
N THR A 90 -5.03 -3.83 2.05
CA THR A 90 -3.65 -4.34 1.94
C THR A 90 -2.96 -4.37 3.31
N ARG A 91 -3.13 -3.32 4.11
CA ARG A 91 -2.61 -3.27 5.49
C ARG A 91 -3.26 -4.33 6.38
N SER A 92 -4.57 -4.52 6.30
CA SER A 92 -5.30 -5.52 7.08
C SER A 92 -4.83 -6.95 6.77
N VAL A 93 -4.60 -7.24 5.48
CA VAL A 93 -4.01 -8.51 5.03
C VAL A 93 -2.61 -8.72 5.64
N TYR A 94 -1.76 -7.69 5.61
CA TYR A 94 -0.42 -7.74 6.22
C TYR A 94 -0.44 -8.00 7.72
N GLU A 95 -1.27 -7.26 8.45
CA GLU A 95 -1.40 -7.40 9.90
C GLU A 95 -1.93 -8.79 10.28
N GLU A 96 -2.94 -9.29 9.55
CA GLU A 96 -3.50 -10.62 9.79
C GLU A 96 -2.50 -11.75 9.51
N PHE A 97 -1.73 -11.63 8.43
CA PHE A 97 -0.67 -12.58 8.13
C PHE A 97 0.37 -12.62 9.25
N ARG A 98 0.89 -11.45 9.65
CA ARG A 98 1.90 -11.37 10.71
C ARG A 98 1.37 -11.92 12.02
N ARG A 99 0.15 -11.57 12.40
CA ARG A 99 -0.51 -12.07 13.59
C ARG A 99 -0.63 -13.59 13.57
N SER A 100 -1.10 -14.15 12.45
CA SER A 100 -1.28 -15.58 12.30
C SER A 100 0.04 -16.36 12.23
N MET A 101 1.10 -15.74 11.73
CA MET A 101 2.47 -16.27 11.76
C MET A 101 3.22 -15.95 13.07
N ASN A 102 2.53 -15.49 14.11
CA ASN A 102 3.11 -15.10 15.40
C ASN A 102 4.29 -14.12 15.29
N TYR A 103 4.20 -13.19 14.33
CA TYR A 103 5.20 -12.18 13.98
C TYR A 103 6.58 -12.76 13.61
N LYS A 104 6.62 -14.05 13.27
CA LYS A 104 7.83 -14.74 12.83
C LYS A 104 8.03 -14.64 11.32
N CYS A 105 6.97 -14.49 10.54
CA CYS A 105 7.08 -14.17 9.12
C CYS A 105 6.51 -12.80 8.85
N THR A 106 6.96 -12.22 7.75
CA THR A 106 6.50 -10.95 7.19
C THR A 106 5.93 -11.21 5.80
N MET A 107 5.36 -10.20 5.17
CA MET A 107 4.82 -10.31 3.83
C MET A 107 5.21 -9.07 3.03
N SER A 108 5.51 -9.30 1.76
CA SER A 108 5.75 -8.25 0.79
C SER A 108 4.52 -8.08 -0.10
N ALA A 109 4.25 -6.85 -0.53
CA ALA A 109 3.07 -6.53 -1.34
C ALA A 109 3.38 -5.58 -2.50
N GLY A 110 2.73 -5.84 -3.64
CA GLY A 110 2.63 -4.95 -4.78
C GLY A 110 1.18 -4.50 -4.95
N LEU A 111 0.91 -3.20 -4.86
CA LEU A 111 -0.43 -2.63 -5.02
C LEU A 111 -0.49 -1.69 -6.23
N VAL A 112 -1.38 -1.97 -7.17
CA VAL A 112 -1.62 -1.11 -8.34
C VAL A 112 -3.00 -0.52 -8.24
N ILE A 113 -3.13 0.80 -8.25
CA ILE A 113 -4.42 1.49 -8.36
C ILE A 113 -4.56 1.96 -9.80
N PHE A 114 -5.63 1.59 -10.49
CA PHE A 114 -5.79 1.86 -11.92
C PHE A 114 -7.24 2.15 -12.28
N ARG A 115 -7.45 2.82 -13.41
CA ARG A 115 -8.79 3.08 -13.96
C ARG A 115 -9.43 1.79 -14.47
N LYS A 116 -10.72 1.59 -14.22
CA LYS A 116 -11.46 0.39 -14.64
C LYS A 116 -11.39 0.08 -16.14
N GLU A 117 -11.16 1.10 -16.97
CA GLU A 117 -11.05 0.97 -18.43
C GLU A 117 -9.68 0.40 -18.89
N LEU A 118 -8.70 0.30 -17.98
CA LEU A 118 -7.38 -0.23 -18.30
C LEU A 118 -7.43 -1.76 -18.45
N PRO A 119 -6.82 -2.35 -19.50
CA PRO A 119 -6.67 -3.80 -19.58
C PRO A 119 -6.01 -4.40 -18.34
N LEU A 120 -6.65 -5.41 -17.74
CA LEU A 120 -6.23 -6.02 -16.48
C LEU A 120 -4.79 -6.56 -16.53
N TYR A 121 -4.35 -7.09 -17.67
CA TYR A 121 -3.00 -7.66 -17.81
C TYR A 121 -1.89 -6.63 -17.53
N ILE A 122 -2.10 -5.35 -17.86
CA ILE A 122 -1.13 -4.28 -17.59
C ILE A 122 -0.98 -4.08 -16.09
N SER A 123 -2.12 -4.02 -15.37
CA SER A 123 -2.11 -3.88 -13.92
C SER A 123 -1.51 -5.11 -13.21
N LEU A 124 -1.72 -6.31 -13.76
CA LEU A 124 -1.18 -7.55 -13.24
C LEU A 124 0.35 -7.62 -13.38
N GLU A 125 0.86 -7.24 -14.54
CA GLU A 125 2.30 -7.16 -14.80
C GLU A 125 2.94 -6.13 -13.86
N ALA A 126 2.38 -4.92 -13.78
CA ALA A 126 2.85 -3.87 -12.88
C ALA A 126 2.86 -4.33 -11.41
N ALA A 127 1.80 -4.99 -10.93
CA ALA A 127 1.72 -5.50 -9.56
C ALA A 127 2.78 -6.57 -9.28
N SER A 128 3.08 -7.41 -10.28
CA SER A 128 4.14 -8.43 -10.17
C SER A 128 5.52 -7.80 -10.05
N ILE A 129 5.80 -6.76 -10.86
CA ILE A 129 7.06 -6.02 -10.77
C ILE A 129 7.16 -5.32 -9.42
N LEU A 130 6.09 -4.68 -8.94
CA LEU A 130 6.06 -4.02 -7.63
C LEU A 130 6.32 -4.99 -6.48
N LEU A 131 5.69 -6.17 -6.49
CA LEU A 131 5.94 -7.21 -5.50
C LEU A 131 7.41 -7.66 -5.52
N SER A 132 8.00 -7.89 -6.70
CA SER A 132 9.42 -8.20 -6.83
C SER A 132 10.28 -7.11 -6.21
N ARG A 133 10.01 -5.84 -6.53
CA ARG A 133 10.76 -4.70 -5.97
C ARG A 133 10.66 -4.63 -4.46
N ALA A 134 9.48 -4.88 -3.89
CA ALA A 134 9.30 -4.91 -2.44
C ALA A 134 10.18 -6.00 -1.79
N LYS A 135 10.23 -7.19 -2.40
CA LYS A 135 11.10 -8.28 -1.96
C LYS A 135 12.59 -7.95 -2.12
N ASP A 136 12.98 -7.41 -3.26
CA ASP A 136 14.38 -7.06 -3.59
C ASP A 136 14.90 -5.92 -2.71
N ALA A 137 14.02 -5.02 -2.26
CA ALA A 137 14.35 -3.95 -1.31
C ALA A 137 14.50 -4.43 0.16
N GLY A 138 14.54 -5.75 0.38
CA GLY A 138 14.79 -6.35 1.69
C GLY A 138 13.55 -6.91 2.38
N LYS A 139 12.47 -7.21 1.63
CA LYS A 139 11.23 -7.84 2.13
C LYS A 139 10.51 -6.99 3.17
N ASP A 140 9.39 -7.47 3.72
CA ASP A 140 8.57 -6.77 4.73
C ASP A 140 8.18 -5.34 4.30
N ARG A 141 7.79 -5.20 3.03
CA ARG A 141 7.57 -3.91 2.37
C ARG A 141 6.38 -3.96 1.43
N ILE A 142 5.86 -2.79 1.14
CA ILE A 142 4.87 -2.55 0.10
C ILE A 142 5.47 -1.64 -0.97
N ALA A 143 5.23 -1.96 -2.24
CA ALA A 143 5.44 -1.04 -3.34
C ALA A 143 4.10 -0.79 -4.01
N PHE A 144 3.79 0.47 -4.33
CA PHE A 144 2.53 0.80 -4.97
C PHE A 144 2.69 1.82 -6.08
N MET A 145 1.73 1.84 -7.01
CA MET A 145 1.67 2.85 -8.06
C MET A 145 0.24 3.19 -8.43
N PHE A 146 0.12 4.29 -9.16
CA PHE A 146 -1.12 4.71 -9.79
C PHE A 146 -1.00 4.70 -11.32
N ILE A 147 -1.95 4.06 -12.00
CA ILE A 147 -2.07 4.01 -13.46
C ILE A 147 -3.23 4.91 -13.92
N GLY A 148 -2.88 6.05 -14.52
CA GLY A 148 -3.81 6.94 -15.22
C GLY A 148 -4.05 6.55 -16.69
N SER A 149 -4.56 7.48 -17.51
CA SER A 149 -4.76 7.24 -18.96
C SER A 149 -3.50 7.35 -19.79
N SER A 150 -2.44 7.95 -19.27
CA SER A 150 -1.23 8.25 -20.03
C SER A 150 -0.30 7.04 -20.21
N GLY A 151 -0.73 5.83 -19.86
CA GLY A 151 0.11 4.64 -19.84
C GLY A 151 1.21 4.71 -18.76
N ILE A 152 2.00 3.66 -18.67
CA ILE A 152 3.18 3.56 -17.79
C ILE A 152 4.38 3.16 -18.64
N SER A 153 5.50 3.85 -18.44
CA SER A 153 6.80 3.37 -18.90
C SER A 153 7.39 2.42 -17.86
N SER A 154 8.12 1.39 -18.31
CA SER A 154 8.90 0.54 -17.40
C SER A 154 9.83 1.36 -16.51
N SER A 155 10.38 2.48 -16.99
CA SER A 155 11.21 3.40 -16.20
C SER A 155 10.49 3.94 -14.96
N ASP A 156 9.20 4.27 -15.09
CA ASP A 156 8.40 4.84 -14.00
C ASP A 156 8.24 3.82 -12.87
N ILE A 157 8.14 2.54 -13.21
CA ILE A 157 8.07 1.44 -12.24
C ILE A 157 9.41 1.26 -11.52
N TRP A 158 10.53 1.42 -12.25
CA TRP A 158 11.86 1.25 -11.68
C TRP A 158 12.28 2.36 -10.73
N GLU A 159 11.61 3.51 -10.75
CA GLU A 159 11.84 4.62 -9.82
C GLU A 159 11.02 4.51 -8.52
N ILE A 160 10.05 3.59 -8.45
CA ILE A 160 9.21 3.42 -7.27
C ILE A 160 10.04 2.88 -6.11
N LYS A 161 10.10 3.66 -5.03
CA LYS A 161 10.73 3.27 -3.77
C LYS A 161 9.75 2.45 -2.93
N PRO A 162 10.02 1.16 -2.64
CA PRO A 162 9.19 0.38 -1.73
C PRO A 162 9.25 0.96 -0.31
N LEU A 163 8.09 1.02 0.34
CA LEU A 163 7.90 1.53 1.68
C LEU A 163 7.88 0.38 2.68
N ARG A 164 8.45 0.60 3.87
CA ARG A 164 8.13 -0.21 5.05
C ARG A 164 6.67 0.02 5.43
N TRP A 165 6.05 -0.95 6.08
CA TRP A 165 4.66 -0.83 6.55
C TRP A 165 4.44 0.36 7.50
N ASN A 166 5.42 0.72 8.33
CA ASN A 166 5.33 1.94 9.15
C ASN A 166 5.39 3.23 8.31
N GLU A 167 6.16 3.24 7.21
CA GLU A 167 6.18 4.40 6.29
C GLU A 167 4.84 4.52 5.55
N LEU A 168 4.19 3.40 5.22
CA LEU A 168 2.82 3.41 4.71
C LEU A 168 1.85 4.04 5.72
N ASN A 169 1.98 3.72 7.01
CA ASN A 169 1.12 4.30 8.05
C ASN A 169 1.28 5.82 8.10
N VAL A 170 2.52 6.31 8.09
CA VAL A 170 2.80 7.76 8.04
C VAL A 170 2.21 8.39 6.77
N LEU A 171 2.31 7.71 5.63
CA LEU A 171 1.71 8.19 4.38
C LEU A 171 0.19 8.34 4.51
N MET A 172 -0.50 7.34 5.08
CA MET A 172 -1.94 7.38 5.29
C MET A 172 -2.35 8.45 6.32
N ASP A 173 -1.56 8.63 7.39
CA ASP A 173 -1.78 9.71 8.36
C ASP A 173 -1.71 11.11 7.70
N ILE A 174 -0.83 11.28 6.71
CA ILE A 174 -0.75 12.52 5.92
C ILE A 174 -2.01 12.70 5.07
N VAL A 175 -2.48 11.63 4.41
CA VAL A 175 -3.70 11.65 3.59
C VAL A 175 -4.91 12.02 4.45
N ASP A 176 -5.07 11.40 5.62
CA ASP A 176 -6.14 11.70 6.56
C ASP A 176 -6.07 13.14 7.07
N PHE A 177 -4.86 13.63 7.37
CA PHE A 177 -4.66 15.02 7.73
C PHE A 177 -5.09 15.97 6.60
N MET A 178 -4.74 15.70 5.35
CA MET A 178 -5.16 16.53 4.21
C MET A 178 -6.69 16.58 4.07
N HIS A 179 -7.39 15.47 4.31
CA HIS A 179 -8.87 15.44 4.29
C HIS A 179 -9.52 16.20 5.45
N GLN A 180 -8.90 16.22 6.63
CA GLN A 180 -9.47 16.82 7.84
C GLN A 180 -9.08 18.28 8.05
N SER A 181 -7.98 18.72 7.43
CA SER A 181 -7.47 20.08 7.56
C SER A 181 -8.39 21.10 6.87
N GLY A 182 -8.32 22.36 7.30
CA GLY A 182 -8.92 23.50 6.59
C GLY A 182 -8.08 24.01 5.42
N VAL A 183 -6.95 23.37 5.12
CA VAL A 183 -5.97 23.84 4.13
C VAL A 183 -6.46 23.54 2.71
N SER A 184 -6.46 24.56 1.85
CA SER A 184 -6.84 24.39 0.43
C SER A 184 -5.93 23.39 -0.30
N VAL A 185 -6.52 22.55 -1.12
CA VAL A 185 -5.85 21.61 -2.04
C VAL A 185 -4.77 22.28 -2.89
N SER A 186 -4.96 23.55 -3.28
CA SER A 186 -3.96 24.30 -4.05
C SER A 186 -2.65 24.49 -3.29
N HIS A 187 -2.69 24.64 -1.96
CA HIS A 187 -1.51 24.75 -1.13
C HIS A 187 -0.80 23.40 -1.00
N TYR A 188 -1.53 22.32 -0.78
CA TYR A 188 -0.94 20.97 -0.77
C TYR A 188 -0.27 20.62 -2.10
N ARG A 189 -0.93 20.94 -3.22
CA ARG A 189 -0.34 20.78 -4.57
C ARG A 189 0.97 21.55 -4.69
N ARG A 190 0.98 22.82 -4.26
CA ARG A 190 2.15 23.67 -4.35
C ARG A 190 3.30 23.14 -3.49
N VAL A 191 3.02 22.70 -2.26
CA VAL A 191 4.02 22.09 -1.38
C VAL A 191 4.56 20.81 -2.02
N ALA A 192 3.70 19.92 -2.51
CA ALA A 192 4.12 18.67 -3.15
C ALA A 192 5.02 18.90 -4.38
N GLU A 193 4.77 19.95 -5.18
CA GLU A 193 5.64 20.36 -6.29
C GLU A 193 7.00 20.89 -5.80
N LEU A 194 7.01 21.71 -4.74
CA LEU A 194 8.20 22.32 -4.19
C LEU A 194 9.12 21.30 -3.53
N VAL A 195 8.59 20.32 -2.78
CA VAL A 195 9.38 19.26 -2.12
C VAL A 195 10.27 18.50 -3.09
N VAL A 196 9.88 18.41 -4.36
CA VAL A 196 10.61 17.69 -5.41
C VAL A 196 11.74 18.53 -6.00
N ARG A 197 11.45 19.80 -6.29
CA ARG A 197 12.34 20.68 -7.04
C ARG A 197 13.28 21.47 -6.15
N HIS A 198 12.74 21.98 -5.03
CA HIS A 198 13.41 22.89 -4.11
C HIS A 198 12.90 22.64 -2.67
N PRO A 199 13.37 21.58 -1.98
CA PRO A 199 12.90 21.23 -0.64
C PRO A 199 12.93 22.41 0.35
N GLU A 200 13.99 23.22 0.33
CA GLU A 200 14.13 24.40 1.20
C GLU A 200 13.03 25.46 0.96
N MET A 201 12.51 25.56 -0.26
CA MET A 201 11.41 26.47 -0.59
C MET A 201 10.05 25.93 -0.12
N ALA A 202 9.89 24.62 0.04
CA ALA A 202 8.65 24.04 0.57
C ALA A 202 8.42 24.51 2.02
N ASP A 203 9.44 24.39 2.86
CA ASP A 203 9.42 24.88 4.24
C ASP A 203 9.13 26.38 4.32
N ALA A 204 9.83 27.17 3.50
CA ALA A 204 9.64 28.61 3.45
C ALA A 204 8.21 28.99 3.03
N TYR A 205 7.62 28.25 2.08
CA TYR A 205 6.25 28.46 1.64
C TYR A 205 5.24 28.17 2.74
N VAL A 206 5.39 27.07 3.48
CA VAL A 206 4.51 26.75 4.62
C VAL A 206 4.62 27.81 5.72
N LYS A 207 5.85 28.20 6.09
CA LYS A 207 6.09 29.29 7.06
C LYS A 207 5.48 30.61 6.61
N TYR A 208 5.52 30.91 5.30
CA TYR A 208 4.85 32.06 4.73
C TYR A 208 3.32 32.00 4.90
N LEU A 209 2.69 30.85 4.62
CA LEU A 209 1.24 30.68 4.81
C LEU A 209 0.84 30.88 6.27
N MET A 210 1.62 30.35 7.21
CA MET A 210 1.43 30.54 8.65
C MET A 210 1.54 32.02 9.03
N GLY A 211 2.59 32.71 8.59
CA GLY A 211 2.81 34.13 8.87
C GLY A 211 1.76 35.08 8.27
N ARG A 212 1.03 34.62 7.24
CA ARG A 212 -0.10 35.35 6.63
C ARG A 212 -1.45 35.00 7.25
N GLY A 213 -1.50 34.04 8.19
CA GLY A 213 -2.75 33.55 8.77
C GLY A 213 -3.65 32.81 7.77
N ILE A 214 -3.07 32.28 6.68
CA ILE A 214 -3.82 31.51 5.67
C ILE A 214 -4.07 30.08 6.18
N ILE A 215 -3.10 29.52 6.89
CA ILE A 215 -3.21 28.26 7.62
C ILE A 215 -2.90 28.53 9.09
N ASP A 216 -3.49 27.75 9.98
CA ASP A 216 -3.17 27.90 11.40
C ASP A 216 -1.78 27.34 11.73
N TRP A 217 -1.26 27.72 12.90
CA TRP A 217 0.09 27.33 13.31
C TRP A 217 0.23 25.81 13.50
N ARG A 218 -0.79 25.14 14.02
CA ARG A 218 -0.78 23.69 14.30
C ARG A 218 -0.81 22.89 13.00
N GLU A 219 -1.62 23.30 12.04
CA GLU A 219 -1.64 22.75 10.69
C GLU A 219 -0.29 22.96 9.99
N GLY A 220 0.25 24.17 10.07
CA GLY A 220 1.55 24.50 9.50
C GLY A 220 2.70 23.66 10.05
N GLU A 221 2.78 23.50 11.38
CA GLU A 221 3.80 22.63 12.02
C GLU A 221 3.69 21.18 11.54
N ARG A 222 2.47 20.63 11.48
CA ARG A 222 2.27 19.28 10.95
C ARG A 222 2.73 19.14 9.50
N ILE A 223 2.44 20.12 8.65
CA ILE A 223 2.90 20.08 7.25
C ILE A 223 4.43 20.09 7.19
N LEU A 224 5.11 20.88 8.02
CA LEU A 224 6.58 20.88 8.09
C LEU A 224 7.14 19.52 8.52
N ASP A 225 6.54 18.88 9.52
CA ASP A 225 6.92 17.53 9.94
C ASP A 225 6.73 16.51 8.80
N TYR A 226 5.61 16.63 8.06
CA TYR A 226 5.33 15.76 6.92
C TYR A 226 6.26 16.01 5.72
N ILE A 227 6.73 17.24 5.51
CA ILE A 227 7.82 17.50 4.55
C ILE A 227 9.07 16.74 4.96
N GLY A 228 9.44 16.82 6.26
CA GLY A 228 10.59 16.11 6.82
C GLY A 228 10.52 14.59 6.65
N SER A 229 9.32 13.99 6.61
CA SER A 229 9.15 12.56 6.37
C SER A 229 9.56 12.10 4.95
N GLY A 230 9.60 13.03 3.98
CA GLY A 230 9.82 12.71 2.56
C GLY A 230 8.63 12.05 1.85
N LEU A 231 7.49 11.86 2.53
CA LEU A 231 6.32 11.15 2.00
C LEU A 231 5.22 12.09 1.48
N LEU A 232 5.31 13.40 1.74
CA LEU A 232 4.24 14.36 1.43
C LEU A 232 3.81 14.33 -0.04
N ARG A 233 4.76 14.26 -0.99
CA ARG A 233 4.42 14.19 -2.43
C ARG A 233 3.59 12.94 -2.74
N GLN A 234 4.01 11.79 -2.23
CA GLN A 234 3.32 10.52 -2.48
C GLN A 234 1.93 10.53 -1.82
N ALA A 235 1.84 11.00 -0.58
CA ALA A 235 0.57 11.20 0.11
C ALA A 235 -0.36 12.14 -0.67
N PHE A 236 0.15 13.26 -1.19
CA PHE A 236 -0.66 14.16 -2.03
C PHE A 236 -1.18 13.50 -3.31
N MET A 237 -0.39 12.61 -3.94
CA MET A 237 -0.85 11.84 -5.10
C MET A 237 -2.03 10.91 -4.73
N VAL A 238 -1.93 10.23 -3.59
CA VAL A 238 -3.01 9.38 -3.06
C VAL A 238 -4.24 10.24 -2.72
N TYR A 239 -4.06 11.30 -1.94
CA TYR A 239 -5.12 12.26 -1.60
C TYR A 239 -5.84 12.80 -2.84
N ASN A 240 -5.11 13.31 -3.83
CA ASN A 240 -5.70 13.87 -5.05
C ASN A 240 -6.43 12.81 -5.91
N LEU A 241 -6.02 11.55 -5.84
CA LEU A 241 -6.75 10.44 -6.47
C LEU A 241 -8.07 10.17 -5.76
N LEU A 242 -8.05 10.13 -4.42
CA LEU A 242 -9.23 9.90 -3.60
C LEU A 242 -10.21 11.10 -3.63
N GLU A 243 -9.72 12.32 -3.83
CA GLU A 243 -10.50 13.58 -3.90
C GLU A 243 -11.11 13.88 -5.27
N ARG A 244 -10.54 13.39 -6.38
CA ARG A 244 -11.17 13.51 -7.72
C ARG A 244 -12.59 12.91 -7.79
N ARG A 245 -12.99 12.22 -6.72
CA ARG A 245 -14.33 11.84 -6.28
C ARG A 245 -15.41 12.94 -6.29
N VAL A 246 -15.10 14.23 -6.17
CA VAL A 246 -16.14 15.26 -5.90
C VAL A 246 -16.45 16.18 -7.10
N GLY A 247 -15.60 16.18 -8.14
CA GLY A 247 -15.70 17.15 -9.26
C GLY A 247 -16.21 16.57 -10.59
N GLY A 248 -16.84 15.39 -10.57
CA GLY A 248 -17.27 14.67 -11.77
C GLY A 248 -18.71 14.19 -11.68
N GLU A 249 -19.64 15.12 -11.51
CA GLU A 249 -21.01 15.03 -12.02
C GLU A 249 -21.16 15.98 -13.21
#